data_AF-A0A1G4S871-F1
#
_entry.id   AF-A0A1G4S871-F1
#
_cell.length_a   1.000
_cell.length_b   1.000
_cell.length_c   1.000
_cell.angle_alpha   90.00
_cell.angle_beta   90.00
_cell.angle_gamma   90.00
#
_symmetry.space_group_name_H-M   'P 1'
#
loop_
_entity.id
_entity.type
_entity.pdbx_description
1 polymer ?
#
loop_
_entity_poly.entity_id
_entity_poly.type
_entity_poly.pdbx_seq_one_letter_code
_entity_poly.pdbx_strand_id
1 'polypeptide(L)'
;MKRRFIALILVFVLALCLAACGDSNSPSSKEELVGTWQQIMSDGTETIRLTSDGKYISDIRMHDGLSTHNERTWDYSDGKLTVHYTEMGVDSTYTVVIEDGTMKLDNGDSTITYTRK
;
A
#
# COMPACT_ATOMS: atom_id res chain seq x y z
N MET A 1 -13.75 -47.34 -7.43
CA MET A 1 -13.64 -46.19 -6.50
C MET A 1 -12.39 -45.30 -6.72
N LYS A 2 -11.30 -45.79 -7.33
CA LYS A 2 -10.05 -45.02 -7.54
C LYS A 2 -10.14 -43.83 -8.53
N ARG A 3 -11.08 -43.83 -9.47
CA ARG A 3 -11.24 -42.75 -10.47
C ARG A 3 -11.89 -41.48 -9.93
N ARG A 4 -12.60 -41.54 -8.79
CA ARG A 4 -13.24 -40.37 -8.16
C ARG A 4 -12.27 -39.54 -7.31
N PHE A 5 -11.20 -40.16 -6.80
CA PHE A 5 -10.18 -39.46 -6.00
C PHE A 5 -9.27 -38.56 -6.83
N ILE A 6 -8.97 -38.94 -8.08
CA ILE A 6 -8.11 -38.14 -8.98
C ILE A 6 -8.82 -36.84 -9.40
N ALA A 7 -10.15 -36.90 -9.62
CA ALA A 7 -10.94 -35.71 -9.94
C ALA A 7 -10.96 -34.69 -8.79
N LEU A 8 -10.98 -35.15 -7.53
CA LEU A 8 -10.96 -34.27 -6.36
C LEU A 8 -9.61 -33.55 -6.19
N ILE A 9 -8.49 -34.23 -6.47
CA ILE A 9 -7.15 -33.61 -6.39
C ILE A 9 -7.00 -32.54 -7.48
N LEU A 10 -7.51 -32.79 -8.69
CA LEU A 10 -7.39 -31.85 -9.81
C LEU A 10 -8.20 -30.57 -9.59
N VAL A 11 -9.38 -30.68 -8.96
CA VAL A 11 -10.18 -29.51 -8.54
C VAL A 11 -9.49 -28.73 -7.42
N PHE A 12 -8.81 -29.42 -6.49
CA PHE A 12 -8.08 -28.77 -5.40
C PHE A 12 -6.84 -28.01 -5.91
N VAL A 13 -6.14 -28.54 -6.91
CA VAL A 13 -5.01 -27.84 -7.56
C VAL A 13 -5.49 -26.63 -8.37
N LEU A 14 -6.64 -26.72 -9.04
CA LEU A 14 -7.22 -25.56 -9.75
C LEU A 14 -7.69 -24.45 -8.79
N ALA A 15 -8.25 -24.82 -7.63
CA ALA A 15 -8.66 -23.87 -6.59
C ALA A 15 -7.46 -23.18 -5.93
N LEU A 16 -6.33 -23.89 -5.76
CA LEU A 16 -5.08 -23.30 -5.29
C LEU A 16 -4.44 -22.36 -6.33
N CYS A 17 -4.61 -22.61 -7.63
CA CYS A 17 -4.17 -21.68 -8.68
C CYS A 17 -4.99 -20.38 -8.71
N LEU A 18 -6.29 -20.41 -8.36
CA LEU A 18 -7.13 -19.21 -8.29
C LEU A 18 -6.82 -18.34 -7.07
N ALA A 19 -6.33 -18.92 -5.97
CA ALA A 19 -5.83 -18.17 -4.82
C ALA A 19 -4.40 -17.63 -5.03
N ALA A 20 -3.68 -18.13 -6.05
CA ALA A 20 -2.35 -17.67 -6.45
C ALA A 20 -2.37 -16.68 -7.64
N CYS A 21 -3.54 -16.44 -8.25
CA CYS A 21 -3.78 -15.21 -9.01
C CYS A 21 -3.99 -14.06 -8.01
N GLY A 22 -2.93 -13.74 -7.26
CA GLY A 22 -2.86 -12.48 -6.54
C GLY A 22 -2.91 -11.36 -7.56
N ASP A 23 -3.76 -10.36 -7.32
CA ASP A 23 -3.86 -9.15 -8.12
C ASP A 23 -2.44 -8.66 -8.49
N SER A 24 -2.15 -8.66 -9.79
CA SER A 24 -0.86 -8.30 -10.38
C SER A 24 -0.47 -6.83 -10.17
N ASN A 25 -1.24 -6.11 -9.34
CA ASN A 25 -1.13 -4.67 -9.13
C ASN A 25 -0.45 -4.36 -7.78
N SER A 26 0.04 -5.36 -7.05
CA SER A 26 0.92 -5.15 -5.91
C SER A 26 2.33 -4.78 -6.42
N PRO A 27 2.97 -3.72 -5.86
CA PRO A 27 4.33 -3.37 -6.26
C PRO A 27 5.29 -4.54 -6.08
N SER A 28 6.11 -4.81 -7.08
CA SER A 28 7.09 -5.91 -7.01
C SER A 28 8.37 -5.53 -6.26
N SER A 29 8.56 -4.23 -6.02
CA SER A 29 9.77 -3.66 -5.43
C SER A 29 9.50 -2.37 -4.64
N LYS A 30 10.42 -2.00 -3.76
CA LYS A 30 10.38 -0.73 -3.00
C LYS A 30 10.45 0.47 -3.94
N GLU A 31 11.17 0.34 -5.05
CA GLU A 31 11.45 1.41 -6.01
C GLU A 31 10.20 1.91 -6.72
N GLU A 32 9.19 1.06 -6.93
CA GLU A 32 7.92 1.46 -7.56
C GLU A 32 7.10 2.44 -6.69
N LEU A 33 7.24 2.31 -5.37
CA LEU A 33 6.62 3.20 -4.39
C LEU A 33 7.31 4.56 -4.32
N VAL A 34 8.61 4.63 -4.62
CA VAL A 34 9.40 5.86 -4.54
C VAL A 34 8.81 6.92 -5.46
N GLY A 35 8.52 8.09 -4.89
CA GLY A 35 7.86 9.18 -5.60
C GLY A 35 7.14 10.16 -4.69
N THR A 36 6.47 11.12 -5.32
CA THR A 36 5.54 12.04 -4.66
C THR A 36 4.11 11.65 -5.03
N TRP A 37 3.27 11.54 -4.01
CA TRP A 37 1.89 11.09 -4.10
C TRP A 37 1.00 12.11 -3.40
N GLN A 38 -0.18 12.37 -3.94
CA GLN A 38 -1.08 13.39 -3.42
C GLN A 38 -2.49 12.85 -3.30
N GLN A 39 -3.14 13.17 -2.18
CA GLN A 39 -4.57 12.97 -2.00
C GLN A 39 -5.27 14.29 -1.72
N ILE A 40 -6.48 14.43 -2.27
CA ILE A 40 -7.36 15.56 -2.02
C ILE A 40 -8.38 15.11 -0.97
N MET A 41 -8.36 15.77 0.18
CA MET A 41 -9.29 15.53 1.29
C MET A 41 -10.43 16.56 1.22
N SER A 42 -11.51 16.34 1.97
CA SER A 42 -12.63 17.28 2.01
C SER A 42 -12.24 18.66 2.56
N ASP A 43 -11.22 18.71 3.41
CA ASP A 43 -10.79 19.88 4.17
C ASP A 43 -9.35 20.32 3.85
N GLY A 44 -8.73 19.73 2.83
CA GLY A 44 -7.36 20.05 2.47
C GLY A 44 -6.72 19.12 1.46
N THR A 45 -5.40 19.07 1.49
CA THR A 45 -4.59 18.22 0.62
C THR A 45 -3.46 17.64 1.45
N GLU A 46 -3.24 16.34 1.31
CA GLU A 46 -2.04 15.69 1.82
C GLU A 46 -1.14 15.30 0.65
N THR A 47 0.14 15.63 0.76
CA THR A 47 1.17 15.17 -0.16
C THR A 47 2.17 14.34 0.63
N ILE A 48 2.40 13.11 0.19
CA ILE A 48 3.43 12.24 0.77
C ILE A 48 4.57 12.05 -0.22
N ARG A 49 5.78 11.86 0.31
CA ARG A 49 6.97 11.51 -0.46
C ARG A 49 7.64 10.31 0.17
N LEU A 50 7.77 9.26 -0.64
CA LEU A 50 8.53 8.05 -0.32
C LEU A 50 9.86 8.16 -1.04
N THR A 51 10.95 8.25 -0.29
CA THR A 51 12.31 8.37 -0.85
C THR A 51 13.05 7.03 -0.81
N SER A 52 14.01 6.84 -1.72
CA SER A 52 14.78 5.60 -1.83
C SER A 52 15.67 5.31 -0.60
N ASP A 53 16.07 6.35 0.14
CA ASP A 53 16.79 6.22 1.42
C ASP A 53 15.87 5.83 2.60
N GLY A 54 14.58 5.58 2.35
CA GLY A 54 13.64 5.09 3.35
C GLY A 54 12.98 6.18 4.19
N LYS A 55 13.01 7.45 3.77
CA LYS A 55 12.21 8.50 4.40
C LYS A 55 10.78 8.56 3.85
N TYR A 56 9.85 8.74 4.77
CA TYR A 56 8.45 9.04 4.53
C TYR A 56 8.23 10.48 4.98
N ILE A 57 7.83 11.36 4.05
CA ILE A 57 7.56 12.77 4.36
C ILE A 57 6.09 13.02 4.06
N SER A 58 5.34 13.57 5.00
CA SER A 58 3.93 13.96 4.82
C SER A 58 3.76 15.46 5.07
N ASP A 59 3.22 16.14 4.07
CA ASP A 59 2.84 17.55 4.10
C ASP A 59 1.32 17.67 3.97
N ILE A 60 0.66 18.14 5.02
CA ILE A 60 -0.78 18.37 5.05
C ILE A 60 -1.04 19.87 5.01
N ARG A 61 -1.90 20.31 4.10
CA ARG A 61 -2.36 21.69 4.01
C ARG A 61 -3.88 21.76 4.05
N MET A 62 -4.40 22.38 5.09
CA MET A 62 -5.83 22.54 5.34
C MET A 62 -6.36 23.83 4.68
N HIS A 63 -7.65 23.87 4.40
CA HIS A 63 -8.32 25.04 3.80
C HIS A 63 -8.34 26.27 4.73
N ASP A 64 -8.34 26.07 6.04
CA ASP A 64 -8.27 27.14 7.04
C ASP A 64 -6.86 27.76 7.15
N GLY A 65 -5.89 27.26 6.38
CA GLY A 65 -4.52 27.73 6.35
C GLY A 65 -3.58 27.00 7.31
N LEU A 66 -4.07 26.06 8.13
CA LEU A 66 -3.21 25.20 8.93
C LEU A 66 -2.37 24.29 8.03
N SER A 67 -1.13 24.04 8.44
CA SER A 67 -0.25 23.11 7.75
C SER A 67 0.55 22.29 8.75
N THR A 68 0.76 21.02 8.41
CA THR A 68 1.56 20.08 9.20
C THR A 68 2.61 19.47 8.30
N HIS A 69 3.81 19.29 8.85
CA HIS A 69 4.93 18.62 8.20
C HIS A 69 5.46 17.52 9.12
N ASN A 70 5.55 16.29 8.61
CA ASN A 70 6.03 15.14 9.38
C ASN A 70 7.07 14.37 8.57
N GLU A 71 8.19 14.02 9.20
CA GLU A 71 9.17 13.06 8.67
C GLU A 71 9.16 11.78 9.49
N ARG A 72 9.15 10.64 8.80
CA ARG A 72 9.16 9.28 9.36
C ARG A 72 10.06 8.39 8.52
N THR A 73 10.22 7.15 8.92
CA THR A 73 10.85 6.12 8.08
C THR A 73 9.81 5.14 7.56
N TRP A 74 10.12 4.47 6.46
CA TRP A 74 9.28 3.42 5.91
C TRP A 74 10.09 2.29 5.31
N ASP A 75 9.45 1.13 5.27
CA ASP A 75 9.95 -0.05 4.58
C ASP A 75 8.86 -0.75 3.77
N TYR A 76 9.27 -1.60 2.84
CA TYR A 76 8.37 -2.39 2.01
C TYR A 76 8.87 -3.83 1.89
N SER A 77 8.04 -4.77 2.35
CA SER A 77 8.31 -6.21 2.28
C SER A 77 7.01 -6.98 2.14
N ASP A 78 7.05 -8.09 1.40
CA ASP A 78 5.91 -9.01 1.25
C ASP A 78 4.59 -8.32 0.84
N GLY A 79 4.65 -7.34 -0.07
CA GLY A 79 3.45 -6.63 -0.54
C GLY A 79 2.95 -5.53 0.40
N LYS A 80 3.68 -5.25 1.49
CA LYS A 80 3.24 -4.36 2.56
C LYS A 80 4.18 -3.20 2.77
N LEU A 81 3.61 -1.99 2.81
CA LEU A 81 4.29 -0.78 3.23
C LEU A 81 4.11 -0.59 4.73
N THR A 82 5.20 -0.43 5.46
CA THR A 82 5.17 -0.13 6.90
C THR A 82 5.78 1.25 7.12
N VAL A 83 5.05 2.12 7.82
CA VAL A 83 5.50 3.47 8.23
C VAL A 83 5.74 3.45 9.73
N HIS A 84 6.93 3.87 10.14
CA HIS A 84 7.37 3.84 11.54
C HIS A 84 7.20 5.22 12.20
N TYR A 85 6.42 5.27 13.28
CA TYR A 85 6.22 6.47 14.10
C TYR A 85 7.15 6.40 15.30
N THR A 86 8.41 6.81 15.09
CA THR A 86 9.47 6.65 16.10
C THR A 86 9.18 7.43 17.38
N GLU A 87 8.51 8.58 17.31
CA GLU A 87 8.10 9.35 18.50
C GLU A 87 7.05 8.64 19.37
N MET A 88 6.25 7.75 18.79
CA MET A 88 5.16 7.04 19.47
C MET A 88 5.46 5.56 19.70
N GLY A 89 6.51 5.01 19.08
CA GLY A 89 6.86 3.60 19.14
C GLY A 89 5.80 2.69 18.52
N VAL A 90 5.06 3.19 17.52
CA VAL A 90 4.01 2.45 16.80
C VAL A 90 4.29 2.43 15.31
N ASP A 91 3.80 1.39 14.65
CA ASP A 91 3.91 1.22 13.21
C ASP A 91 2.51 1.19 12.57
N SER A 92 2.40 1.74 11.37
CA SER A 92 1.23 1.54 10.51
C SER A 92 1.61 0.71 9.31
N THR A 93 0.92 -0.41 9.11
CA THR A 93 1.16 -1.32 7.99
C THR A 93 0.00 -1.30 7.02
N TYR A 94 0.30 -1.24 5.73
CA TYR A 94 -0.67 -1.17 4.65
C TYR A 94 -0.35 -2.21 3.57
N THR A 95 -1.38 -2.88 3.07
CA THR A 95 -1.32 -3.54 1.76
C THR A 95 -1.30 -2.45 0.69
N VAL A 96 -0.45 -2.62 -0.33
CA VAL A 96 -0.29 -1.61 -1.39
C VAL A 96 -0.76 -2.15 -2.72
N VAL A 97 -1.53 -1.33 -3.43
CA VAL A 97 -1.84 -1.54 -4.85
C VAL A 97 -1.45 -0.28 -5.65
N ILE A 98 -0.69 -0.44 -6.72
CA ILE A 98 -0.39 0.64 -7.68
C ILE A 98 -0.98 0.29 -9.04
N GLU A 99 -1.81 1.18 -9.58
CA GLU A 99 -2.46 1.02 -10.87
C GLU A 99 -2.70 2.40 -11.49
N ASP A 100 -2.36 2.57 -12.77
CA ASP A 100 -2.62 3.79 -13.56
C ASP A 100 -2.23 5.11 -12.86
N GLY A 101 -1.04 5.14 -12.25
CA GLY A 101 -0.54 6.33 -11.54
C GLY A 101 -1.26 6.62 -10.21
N THR A 102 -2.05 5.68 -9.70
CA THR A 102 -2.72 5.76 -8.41
C THR A 102 -2.13 4.73 -7.46
N MET A 103 -1.94 5.11 -6.20
CA MET A 103 -1.53 4.22 -5.11
C MET A 103 -2.66 4.11 -4.09
N LYS A 104 -3.06 2.88 -3.77
CA LYS A 104 -4.02 2.58 -2.70
C LYS A 104 -3.29 1.93 -1.54
N LEU A 105 -3.51 2.46 -0.34
CA LEU A 105 -2.99 1.93 0.92
C LEU A 105 -4.17 1.44 1.75
N ASP A 106 -4.20 0.15 2.09
CA ASP A 106 -5.27 -0.48 2.86
C ASP A 106 -4.71 -1.13 4.14
N ASN A 107 -5.22 -0.73 5.30
CA ASN A 107 -4.85 -1.31 6.60
C ASN A 107 -5.92 -2.23 7.21
N GLY A 108 -6.98 -2.56 6.47
CA GLY A 108 -8.11 -3.37 6.91
C GLY A 108 -9.28 -2.58 7.52
N ASP A 109 -9.00 -1.38 8.03
CA ASP A 109 -10.02 -0.47 8.59
C ASP A 109 -10.41 0.64 7.61
N SER A 110 -9.45 1.05 6.77
CA SER A 110 -9.60 2.17 5.85
C SER A 110 -8.71 1.99 4.62
N THR A 111 -9.16 2.55 3.51
CA THR A 111 -8.36 2.67 2.29
C THR A 111 -8.07 4.13 2.00
N ILE A 112 -6.80 4.46 1.83
CA ILE A 112 -6.33 5.78 1.44
C ILE A 112 -5.88 5.70 -0.02
N THR A 113 -6.30 6.66 -0.84
CA THR A 113 -5.97 6.68 -2.28
C THR A 113 -5.20 7.94 -2.61
N TYR A 114 -4.02 7.77 -3.20
CA TYR A 114 -3.18 8.87 -3.68
C TYR A 114 -3.00 8.78 -5.20
N THR A 115 -2.84 9.93 -5.84
CA THR A 115 -2.45 10.05 -7.24
C THR A 115 -1.00 10.52 -7.34
N ARG A 116 -0.25 9.99 -8.30
CA ARG A 116 1.12 10.41 -8.60
C ARG A 116 1.12 11.89 -8.99
N LYS A 117 2.08 12.65 -8.42
CA LYS A 117 2.29 14.07 -8.72
C LYS A 117 3.43 14.29 -9.69
#